data_AF-A0A3N8RE40-F1
#
_entry.id   AF-A0A3N8RE40-F1
#
_cell.length_a   1.000
_cell.length_b   1.000
_cell.length_c   1.000
_cell.angle_alpha   90.00
_cell.angle_beta   90.00
_cell.angle_gamma   90.00
#
_symmetry.space_group_name_H-M   'P 1'
#
loop_
_entity.id
_entity.type
_entity.pdbx_description
1 polymer ?
#
loop_
_entity_poly.entity_id
_entity_poly.type
_entity_poly.pdbx_seq_one_letter_code
_entity_poly.pdbx_strand_id
1 'polypeptide(L)'
;MTGRARVLCAVLWLACGAAAAHAQTIPADAEPECHSVHVGRSITLSGRYTVDYGDEESGEDVWFEEDDASARRLPDRSQRAGVIRFTNQADARRSLRLPAAQPEGVCRFDGRATLVIRDLETVCPGLEEPDHARLVKVVKASPPTRHACEAAAP
;
A
#
# COMPACT_ATOMS: atom_id res chain seq x y z
N MET A 1 86.62 38.55 -14.11
CA MET A 1 86.13 39.94 -14.11
C MET A 1 84.63 39.90 -14.40
N THR A 2 83.83 40.58 -13.55
CA THR A 2 82.44 41.06 -13.77
C THR A 2 81.38 40.01 -14.16
N GLY A 3 80.22 39.86 -13.52
CA GLY A 3 79.49 40.69 -12.58
C GLY A 3 77.99 40.43 -12.77
N ARG A 4 77.28 40.22 -11.64
CA ARG A 4 75.84 40.34 -11.35
C ARG A 4 74.87 40.75 -12.49
N ALA A 5 73.70 40.10 -12.54
CA ALA A 5 72.43 40.74 -12.13
C ALA A 5 71.26 39.75 -12.12
N ARG A 6 70.56 39.69 -10.98
CA ARG A 6 69.17 39.23 -10.85
C ARG A 6 68.27 40.34 -11.40
N VAL A 7 67.27 40.01 -12.21
CA VAL A 7 66.10 40.86 -12.41
C VAL A 7 64.84 39.99 -12.34
N LEU A 8 64.10 40.19 -11.26
CA LEU A 8 62.71 39.81 -11.11
C LEU A 8 61.89 40.65 -12.09
N CYS A 9 61.05 40.01 -12.91
CA CYS A 9 59.95 40.68 -13.59
C CYS A 9 58.68 39.86 -13.36
N ALA A 10 57.87 40.35 -12.43
CA ALA A 10 56.48 39.97 -12.28
C ALA A 10 55.67 40.69 -13.36
N VAL A 11 54.83 39.97 -14.12
CA VAL A 11 53.54 40.47 -14.61
C VAL A 11 52.57 39.30 -14.67
N LEU A 12 51.45 39.47 -13.97
CA LEU A 12 50.39 38.51 -13.75
C LEU A 12 49.70 38.12 -15.08
N TRP A 13 49.58 36.82 -15.32
CA TRP A 13 48.70 36.28 -16.33
C TRP A 13 47.32 35.98 -15.74
N LEU A 14 46.35 36.70 -16.29
CA LEU A 14 44.95 36.35 -16.53
C LEU A 14 44.51 34.94 -16.12
N ALA A 15 43.46 34.87 -15.28
CA ALA A 15 42.11 34.62 -15.77
C ALA A 15 41.17 34.46 -14.56
N CYS A 16 40.11 35.26 -14.53
CA CYS A 16 38.93 34.99 -13.71
C CYS A 16 38.30 33.68 -14.20
N GLY A 17 38.72 32.55 -13.63
CA GLY A 17 37.95 31.32 -13.70
C GLY A 17 36.73 31.51 -12.81
N ALA A 18 35.56 31.74 -13.42
CA ALA A 18 34.29 31.61 -12.73
C ALA A 18 34.27 30.21 -12.11
N ALA A 19 34.31 30.14 -10.77
CA ALA A 19 33.99 28.92 -10.07
C ALA A 19 32.52 28.65 -10.40
N ALA A 20 32.29 27.82 -11.42
CA ALA A 20 31.00 27.22 -11.67
C ALA A 20 30.65 26.48 -10.39
N ALA A 21 29.77 27.08 -9.59
CA ALA A 21 29.08 26.40 -8.53
C ALA A 21 28.32 25.27 -9.22
N HIS A 22 28.94 24.09 -9.27
CA HIS A 22 28.22 22.86 -9.53
C HIS A 22 27.27 22.71 -8.35
N ALA A 23 26.09 23.28 -8.49
CA ALA A 23 24.92 22.84 -7.78
C ALA A 23 24.77 21.36 -8.17
N GLN A 24 25.38 20.48 -7.37
CA GLN A 24 25.04 19.08 -7.39
C GLN A 24 23.56 19.06 -7.01
N THR A 25 22.71 18.93 -8.02
CA THR A 25 21.32 18.59 -7.84
C THR A 25 21.34 17.29 -7.04
N ILE A 26 21.05 17.39 -5.75
CA ILE A 26 20.70 16.25 -4.92
C ILE A 26 19.63 15.53 -5.74
N PRO A 27 19.81 14.26 -6.13
CA PRO A 27 18.73 13.55 -6.79
C PRO A 27 17.54 13.65 -5.85
N ALA A 28 16.47 14.31 -6.31
CA ALA A 28 15.21 14.31 -5.61
C ALA A 28 14.94 12.86 -5.23
N ASP A 29 14.68 12.60 -3.95
CA ASP A 29 14.36 11.28 -3.42
C ASP A 29 13.51 10.56 -4.46
N ALA A 30 14.12 9.62 -5.19
CA ALA A 30 13.42 8.87 -6.19
C ALA A 30 12.47 7.98 -5.40
N GLU A 31 11.22 8.40 -5.27
CA GLU A 31 10.17 7.57 -4.72
C GLU A 31 10.27 6.23 -5.47
N PRO A 32 10.37 5.10 -4.74
CA PRO A 32 10.55 3.82 -5.40
C PRO A 32 9.41 3.65 -6.41
N GLU A 33 9.77 3.46 -7.68
CA GLU A 33 8.80 3.27 -8.73
C GLU A 33 7.92 2.07 -8.35
N CYS A 34 6.62 2.33 -8.17
CA CYS A 34 5.68 1.29 -7.88
C CYS A 34 5.19 0.66 -9.18
N HIS A 35 5.15 -0.67 -9.20
CA HIS A 35 4.60 -1.45 -10.28
C HIS A 35 3.57 -2.44 -9.73
N SER A 36 2.39 -2.48 -10.34
CA SER A 36 1.38 -3.48 -9.98
C SER A 36 1.91 -4.89 -10.21
N VAL A 37 1.68 -5.77 -9.25
CA VAL A 37 2.15 -7.15 -9.25
C VAL A 37 0.95 -8.09 -9.28
N HIS A 38 0.98 -9.05 -10.20
CA HIS A 38 0.02 -10.15 -10.22
C HIS A 38 0.62 -11.43 -9.62
N VAL A 39 -0.08 -12.02 -8.66
CA VAL A 39 0.30 -13.28 -8.01
C VAL A 39 -0.79 -14.33 -8.22
N GLY A 40 -0.64 -15.15 -9.25
CA GLY A 40 -1.63 -16.18 -9.65
C GLY A 40 -1.66 -17.46 -8.79
N ARG A 41 -0.78 -17.60 -7.80
CA ARG A 41 -0.75 -18.78 -6.91
C ARG A 41 -1.71 -18.63 -5.73
N SER A 42 -2.06 -19.74 -5.10
CA SER A 42 -2.82 -19.70 -3.83
C SER A 42 -1.95 -19.28 -2.66
N ILE A 43 -2.50 -18.45 -1.78
CA ILE A 43 -1.82 -17.91 -0.59
C ILE A 43 -2.74 -18.06 0.63
N THR A 44 -2.22 -18.61 1.73
CA THR A 44 -2.95 -18.65 2.99
C THR A 44 -2.60 -17.42 3.83
N LEU A 45 -3.61 -16.63 4.18
CA LEU A 45 -3.50 -15.41 4.95
C LEU A 45 -4.38 -15.48 6.20
N SER A 46 -3.89 -14.92 7.29
CA SER A 46 -4.65 -14.60 8.49
C SER A 46 -4.80 -13.07 8.58
N GLY A 47 -5.92 -12.61 9.13
CA GLY A 47 -6.23 -11.19 9.13
C GLY A 47 -7.61 -10.86 9.68
N ARG A 48 -8.07 -9.64 9.40
CA ARG A 48 -9.41 -9.15 9.71
C ARG A 48 -10.23 -9.03 8.44
N TYR A 49 -11.50 -9.42 8.51
CA TYR A 49 -12.46 -9.11 7.47
C TYR A 49 -13.45 -8.07 7.99
N THR A 50 -13.92 -7.19 7.11
CA THR A 50 -14.89 -6.15 7.42
C THR A 50 -15.88 -5.99 6.26
N VAL A 51 -17.12 -5.64 6.59
CA VAL A 51 -18.09 -5.00 5.69
C VAL A 51 -18.60 -3.76 6.42
N ASP A 52 -18.49 -2.59 5.79
CA ASP A 52 -18.87 -1.31 6.39
C ASP A 52 -19.86 -0.56 5.50
N TYR A 53 -21.15 -0.72 5.80
CA TYR A 53 -22.27 -0.14 5.05
C TYR A 53 -22.40 1.38 5.24
N GLY A 54 -21.72 1.95 6.24
CA GLY A 54 -21.74 3.39 6.50
C GLY A 54 -20.69 4.17 5.71
N ASP A 55 -19.79 3.46 5.02
CA ASP A 55 -18.66 4.03 4.28
C ASP A 55 -18.96 4.02 2.77
N GLU A 56 -18.99 5.21 2.16
CA GLU A 56 -19.38 5.36 0.75
C GLU A 56 -18.35 4.74 -0.22
N GLU A 57 -17.09 4.60 0.19
CA GLU A 57 -16.01 4.04 -0.63
C GLU A 57 -15.97 2.51 -0.56
N SER A 58 -16.15 1.96 0.64
CA SER A 58 -16.13 0.53 0.93
C SER A 58 -17.45 -0.15 0.55
N GLY A 59 -18.55 0.59 0.67
CA GLY A 59 -19.90 0.13 0.42
C GLY A 59 -20.21 -1.21 1.10
N GLU A 60 -20.93 -2.08 0.40
CA GLU A 60 -21.25 -3.39 0.94
C GLU A 60 -20.16 -4.46 0.69
N ASP A 61 -19.00 -4.08 0.15
CA ASP A 61 -17.97 -5.04 -0.21
C ASP A 61 -17.32 -5.66 1.05
N VAL A 62 -16.86 -6.89 0.92
CA VAL A 62 -16.04 -7.58 1.91
C VAL A 62 -14.58 -7.22 1.66
N TRP A 63 -14.00 -6.57 2.66
CA TRP A 63 -12.60 -6.16 2.71
C TRP A 63 -11.83 -7.06 3.67
N PHE A 64 -10.55 -7.27 3.38
CA PHE A 64 -9.66 -8.08 4.20
C PHE A 64 -8.31 -7.40 4.37
N GLU A 65 -7.91 -7.21 5.62
CA GLU A 65 -6.60 -6.70 6.00
C GLU A 65 -5.80 -7.85 6.62
N GLU A 66 -4.68 -8.20 6.01
CA GLU A 66 -3.82 -9.27 6.52
C GLU A 66 -3.00 -8.85 7.75
N ASP A 67 -2.71 -9.80 8.63
CA ASP A 67 -1.79 -9.59 9.73
C ASP A 67 -0.33 -9.51 9.28
N ASP A 68 0.55 -8.99 10.14
CA ASP A 68 1.98 -8.82 9.84
C ASP A 68 2.70 -10.10 9.44
N ALA A 69 2.28 -11.25 9.97
CA ALA A 69 2.87 -12.54 9.64
C ALA A 69 2.50 -12.97 8.21
N SER A 70 1.28 -12.68 7.80
CA SER A 70 0.74 -12.96 6.47
C SER A 70 1.25 -11.95 5.44
N ALA A 71 1.40 -10.67 5.83
CA ALA A 71 1.95 -9.60 4.99
C ALA A 71 3.34 -9.94 4.43
N ARG A 72 4.18 -10.64 5.22
CA ARG A 72 5.52 -11.10 4.79
C ARG A 72 5.52 -12.13 3.67
N ARG A 73 4.35 -12.69 3.31
CA ARG A 73 4.17 -13.67 2.22
C ARG A 73 3.69 -13.02 0.93
N LEU A 74 3.34 -11.75 0.99
CA LEU A 74 2.80 -10.95 -0.10
C LEU A 74 3.92 -10.08 -0.70
N PRO A 75 3.68 -9.44 -1.86
CA PRO A 75 4.57 -8.39 -2.36
C PRO A 75 4.86 -7.33 -1.30
N ASP A 76 5.93 -6.57 -1.48
CA ASP A 76 6.30 -5.53 -0.54
C ASP A 76 5.17 -4.48 -0.39
N ARG A 77 5.04 -3.87 0.79
CA ARG A 77 3.99 -2.85 1.05
C ARG A 77 4.16 -1.61 0.16
N SER A 78 5.36 -1.31 -0.35
CA SER A 78 5.58 -0.27 -1.37
C SER A 78 4.94 -0.59 -2.72
N GLN A 79 4.50 -1.83 -2.95
CA GLN A 79 3.98 -2.30 -4.24
C GLN A 79 2.48 -2.64 -4.17
N ARG A 80 1.79 -2.31 -3.07
CA ARG A 80 0.41 -2.74 -2.84
C ARG A 80 -0.35 -1.83 -1.86
N ALA A 81 -1.66 -1.72 -2.03
CA ALA A 81 -2.52 -0.85 -1.23
C ALA A 81 -2.60 -1.33 0.23
N GLY A 82 -2.47 -2.64 0.43
CA GLY A 82 -2.37 -3.21 1.76
C GLY A 82 -3.71 -3.56 2.42
N VAL A 83 -4.79 -3.44 1.66
CA VAL A 83 -6.11 -3.99 1.97
C VAL A 83 -6.63 -4.69 0.71
N ILE A 84 -7.28 -5.83 0.89
CA ILE A 84 -7.76 -6.68 -0.19
C ILE A 84 -9.29 -6.59 -0.27
N ARG A 85 -9.81 -6.25 -1.44
CA ARG A 85 -11.24 -6.42 -1.78
C ARG A 85 -11.43 -7.73 -2.54
N PHE A 86 -12.38 -8.56 -2.11
CA PHE A 86 -12.63 -9.83 -2.79
C PHE A 86 -13.35 -9.64 -4.12
N THR A 87 -12.90 -10.33 -5.17
CA THR A 87 -13.56 -10.25 -6.50
C THR A 87 -14.83 -11.11 -6.58
N ASN A 88 -14.97 -12.12 -5.71
CA ASN A 88 -16.14 -12.98 -5.61
C ASN A 88 -16.97 -12.69 -4.34
N GLN A 89 -17.47 -11.46 -4.23
CA GLN A 89 -18.17 -10.91 -3.06
C GLN A 89 -19.29 -11.82 -2.50
N ALA A 90 -20.16 -12.34 -3.35
CA ALA A 90 -21.25 -13.24 -2.92
C ALA A 90 -20.72 -14.52 -2.25
N ASP A 91 -19.63 -15.09 -2.76
CA ASP A 91 -18.98 -16.25 -2.17
C ASP A 91 -18.23 -15.89 -0.88
N ALA A 92 -17.61 -14.72 -0.84
CA ALA A 92 -16.92 -14.21 0.34
C ALA A 92 -17.89 -14.03 1.51
N ARG A 93 -19.01 -13.33 1.28
CA ARG A 93 -20.06 -13.13 2.29
C ARG A 93 -20.58 -14.47 2.82
N ARG A 94 -20.95 -15.38 1.93
CA ARG A 94 -21.45 -16.71 2.31
C ARG A 94 -20.43 -17.51 3.14
N SER A 95 -19.17 -17.51 2.71
CA SER A 95 -18.10 -18.29 3.37
C SER A 95 -17.72 -17.74 4.74
N LEU A 96 -17.82 -16.42 4.92
CA LEU A 96 -17.58 -15.72 6.19
C LEU A 96 -18.84 -15.61 7.07
N ARG A 97 -19.97 -16.18 6.63
CA ARG A 97 -21.26 -16.15 7.32
C ARG A 97 -21.79 -14.73 7.56
N LEU A 98 -21.50 -13.83 6.62
CA LEU A 98 -22.04 -12.47 6.58
C LEU A 98 -23.43 -12.48 5.93
N PRO A 99 -24.33 -11.56 6.33
CA PRO A 99 -25.63 -11.39 5.68
C PRO A 99 -25.51 -11.06 4.19
N ALA A 100 -26.49 -11.51 3.40
CA ALA A 100 -26.55 -11.22 1.96
C ALA A 100 -26.93 -9.76 1.65
N ALA A 101 -27.58 -9.08 2.59
CA ALA A 101 -27.94 -7.66 2.52
C ALA A 101 -27.78 -7.04 3.92
N GLN A 102 -27.62 -5.71 3.98
CA GLN A 102 -27.52 -4.97 5.23
C GLN A 102 -28.74 -5.22 6.13
N PRO A 103 -28.57 -5.74 7.35
CA PRO A 103 -29.66 -5.84 8.31
C PRO A 103 -30.03 -4.47 8.88
N GLU A 104 -31.30 -4.28 9.23
CA GLU A 104 -31.78 -3.03 9.80
C GLU A 104 -31.00 -2.63 11.07
N GLY A 105 -30.61 -1.36 11.12
CA GLY A 105 -29.84 -0.77 12.23
C GLY A 105 -28.40 -1.30 12.36
N VAL A 106 -27.85 -1.96 11.34
CA VAL A 106 -26.46 -2.45 11.32
C VAL A 106 -25.65 -1.68 10.30
N CYS A 107 -24.59 -1.04 10.74
CA CYS A 107 -23.70 -0.32 9.82
C CYS A 107 -22.41 -1.09 9.54
N ARG A 108 -22.01 -2.05 10.38
CA ARG A 108 -20.76 -2.78 10.14
C ARG A 108 -20.76 -4.20 10.68
N PHE A 109 -20.04 -5.07 9.99
CA PHE A 109 -19.57 -6.35 10.51
C PHE A 109 -18.05 -6.43 10.46
N ASP A 110 -17.43 -6.97 11.50
CA ASP A 110 -16.02 -7.39 11.40
C ASP A 110 -15.69 -8.65 12.19
N GLY A 111 -14.57 -9.26 11.84
CA GLY A 111 -14.08 -10.44 12.53
C GLY A 111 -12.68 -10.81 12.08
N ARG A 112 -12.16 -11.94 12.59
CA ARG A 112 -10.87 -12.49 12.21
C ARG A 112 -11.04 -13.76 11.39
N ALA A 113 -10.20 -13.96 10.38
CA ALA A 113 -10.20 -15.16 9.58
C ALA A 113 -8.80 -15.60 9.17
N THR A 114 -8.63 -16.90 9.00
CA THR A 114 -7.58 -17.52 8.19
C THR A 114 -8.24 -18.06 6.93
N LEU A 115 -7.74 -17.63 5.77
CA LEU A 115 -8.34 -17.90 4.47
C LEU A 115 -7.29 -18.20 3.41
N VAL A 116 -7.73 -18.78 2.31
CA VAL A 116 -6.93 -19.03 1.11
C VAL A 116 -7.46 -18.11 0.01
N ILE A 117 -6.58 -17.27 -0.52
CA ILE A 117 -6.83 -16.46 -1.72
C ILE A 117 -6.09 -17.01 -2.93
N ARG A 118 -6.46 -16.56 -4.12
CA ARG A 118 -5.66 -16.68 -5.35
C ARG A 118 -5.82 -15.43 -6.21
N ASP A 119 -5.01 -15.34 -7.25
CA ASP A 119 -5.07 -14.30 -8.29
C ASP A 119 -5.07 -12.91 -7.64
N LEU A 120 -4.07 -12.66 -6.78
CA LEU A 120 -3.88 -11.36 -6.14
C LEU A 120 -3.34 -10.36 -7.17
N GLU A 121 -4.04 -9.26 -7.36
CA GLU A 121 -3.63 -8.10 -8.14
C GLU A 121 -3.36 -6.96 -7.19
N THR A 122 -2.12 -6.47 -7.16
CA THR A 122 -1.75 -5.35 -6.28
C THR A 122 -1.95 -4.01 -6.95
N VAL A 123 -2.36 -3.03 -6.15
CA VAL A 123 -2.51 -1.63 -6.56
C VAL A 123 -1.46 -0.79 -5.85
N CYS A 124 -0.82 0.12 -6.57
CA CYS A 124 0.22 0.95 -5.96
C CYS A 124 -0.31 1.79 -4.79
N PRO A 125 0.48 1.96 -3.71
CA PRO A 125 0.09 2.81 -2.60
C PRO A 125 -0.24 4.24 -3.06
N GLY A 126 -1.23 4.86 -2.41
CA GLY A 126 -1.66 6.23 -2.72
C GLY A 126 -2.64 6.34 -3.89
N LEU A 127 -2.93 5.23 -4.58
CA LEU A 127 -4.11 5.13 -5.42
C LEU A 127 -5.30 4.79 -4.49
N GLU A 128 -6.44 5.46 -4.67
CA GLU A 128 -7.68 5.26 -3.90
C GLU A 128 -8.38 3.94 -4.29
N GLU A 129 -7.62 2.85 -4.42
CA GLU A 129 -8.11 1.55 -4.86
C GLU A 129 -7.40 0.41 -4.10
N PRO A 130 -8.13 -0.63 -3.64
CA PRO A 130 -7.54 -1.76 -2.94
C PRO A 130 -6.78 -2.72 -3.85
N ASP A 131 -6.02 -3.62 -3.22
CA ASP A 131 -5.61 -4.85 -3.88
C ASP A 131 -6.86 -5.74 -4.13
N HIS A 132 -6.85 -6.54 -5.20
CA HIS A 132 -7.97 -7.43 -5.52
C HIS A 132 -7.53 -8.88 -5.46
N ALA A 133 -8.36 -9.76 -4.89
CA ALA A 133 -8.08 -11.19 -4.93
C ALA A 133 -9.36 -12.02 -4.91
N ARG A 134 -9.28 -13.26 -5.39
CA ARG A 134 -10.39 -14.21 -5.27
C ARG A 134 -10.29 -15.00 -3.96
N LEU A 135 -11.34 -15.02 -3.16
CA LEU A 135 -11.45 -15.93 -2.02
C LEU A 135 -11.69 -17.36 -2.52
N VAL A 136 -10.79 -18.28 -2.16
CA VAL A 136 -10.89 -19.70 -2.51
C VAL A 136 -11.54 -20.50 -1.39
N LYS A 137 -11.13 -20.27 -0.14
CA LYS A 137 -11.61 -21.03 1.02
C LYS A 137 -11.41 -20.26 2.31
N VAL A 138 -12.36 -20.36 3.24
CA VAL A 138 -12.17 -20.00 4.65
C VAL A 138 -11.66 -21.22 5.41
N VAL A 139 -10.47 -21.14 5.99
CA VAL A 139 -9.88 -22.20 6.83
C VAL A 139 -10.46 -22.13 8.23
N LYS A 140 -10.54 -20.92 8.78
CA LYS A 140 -11.10 -20.61 10.10
C LYS A 140 -11.62 -19.17 10.10
N ALA A 141 -12.75 -18.92 10.74
CA ALA A 141 -13.24 -17.56 10.97
C ALA A 141 -13.90 -17.47 12.35
N SER A 142 -13.72 -16.33 13.02
CA SER A 142 -14.58 -15.97 14.15
C SER A 142 -15.99 -15.65 13.65
N PRO A 143 -17.03 -15.82 14.49
CA PRO A 143 -18.33 -15.24 14.20
C PRO A 143 -18.20 -13.74 13.91
N PRO A 144 -18.94 -13.19 12.94
CA PRO A 144 -18.95 -11.75 12.70
C PRO A 144 -19.49 -10.99 13.91
N THR A 145 -18.75 -9.98 14.35
CA THR A 145 -19.21 -9.00 15.33
C THR A 145 -20.10 -8.00 14.61
N ARG A 146 -21.29 -7.72 15.16
CA ARG A 146 -22.26 -6.77 14.62
C ARG A 146 -22.07 -5.41 15.29
N HIS A 147 -22.03 -4.35 14.50
CA HIS A 147 -21.98 -2.97 14.98
C HIS A 147 -23.23 -2.21 14.54
N ALA A 148 -23.93 -1.63 15.50
CA ALA A 148 -25.09 -0.80 15.22
C ALA A 148 -24.66 0.50 14.53
N CYS A 149 -25.56 1.09 13.75
CA CYS A 149 -25.36 2.44 13.25
C CYS A 149 -25.30 3.41 14.42
N GLU A 150 -24.36 4.36 14.40
CA GLU A 150 -24.42 5.47 15.34
C GLU A 150 -25.72 6.24 15.08
N ALA A 151 -26.50 6.44 16.14
CA ALA A 151 -27.62 7.35 16.06
C ALA A 151 -27.04 8.74 15.83
N ALA A 152 -27.46 9.42 14.75
CA ALA A 152 -27.18 10.84 14.60
C ALA A 152 -27.64 11.53 15.90
N ALA A 153 -26.69 12.11 16.64
CA ALA A 153 -27.02 12.87 17.84
C ALA A 153 -27.99 14.00 17.42
N PRO A 154 -29.09 14.21 18.17
CA PRO A 154 -30.11 15.20 17.82
C PRO A 154 -29.58 16.63 17.85
#